data_AF-A0A935ESN6-F1
#
_entry.id   AF-A0A935ESN6-F1
#
_cell.length_a   1.000
_cell.length_b   1.000
_cell.length_c   1.000
_cell.angle_alpha   90.00
_cell.angle_beta   90.00
_cell.angle_gamma   90.00
#
_symmetry.space_group_name_H-M   'P 1'
#
loop_
_entity.id
_entity.type
_entity.pdbx_description
1 polymer ?
#
loop_
_entity_poly.entity_id
_entity_poly.type
_entity_poly.pdbx_seq_one_letter_code
_entity_poly.pdbx_strand_id
1 'polypeptide(L)'
;MQLLRPHADVEVSLPEFWGWAEGQDWHIPKRIPHVKARALATETAPAARAAGLEHAITAGDSNDAVRTDPQYWEAVLKDPSAHGFSAEAAVKLRYSIRTRGSPQMTPDEAAELIFWHDAALHANHWFSLKDVEPGQAAMVMCGFHPNKQTPERARQDTTDATGPDDFVRLLQRFEDLAKHKTAPRTLPEWLAFALEEKLRYHPWLDDYLEAIRLTRGDAAPTEPAAGVEAPAADQAPAENKAARQDRRLLACEAAGLTMPASPVGRLPDGIGRVAQAEGVTRQAFTEDLRAALKRRAAASREGTTRRIE
;
A
#
# COMPACT_ATOMS: atom_id res chain seq x y z
N MET A 1 10.77 69.28 36.39
CA MET A 1 10.54 68.66 35.06
C MET A 1 9.40 67.66 35.22
N GLN A 2 8.34 67.88 34.45
CA GLN A 2 7.05 67.24 34.59
C GLN A 2 7.04 65.82 33.99
N LEU A 3 6.31 64.94 34.68
CA LEU A 3 5.94 63.58 34.33
C LEU A 3 5.00 63.57 33.11
N LEU A 4 5.26 62.71 32.12
CA LEU A 4 4.33 62.33 31.07
C LEU A 4 4.46 60.81 30.78
N ARG A 5 3.56 60.02 31.39
CA ARG A 5 2.85 58.89 30.73
C ARG A 5 1.77 59.53 29.83
N PRO A 6 1.18 58.91 28.76
CA PRO A 6 0.64 57.53 28.72
C PRO A 6 0.54 56.88 27.31
N HIS A 7 -0.04 55.68 27.23
CA HIS A 7 -1.13 55.22 26.31
C HIS A 7 -1.21 53.68 26.46
N ALA A 8 -2.07 53.15 27.34
CA ALA A 8 -3.52 52.93 27.18
C ALA A 8 -3.82 51.76 26.22
N ASP A 9 -4.03 50.60 26.85
CA ASP A 9 -4.55 49.36 26.28
C ASP A 9 -5.93 49.56 25.64
N VAL A 10 -6.13 48.94 24.46
CA VAL A 10 -7.44 48.83 23.82
C VAL A 10 -8.04 47.48 24.23
N GLU A 11 -8.93 47.52 25.22
CA GLU A 11 -9.89 46.44 25.48
C GLU A 11 -10.92 46.40 24.35
N VAL A 12 -10.89 45.33 23.55
CA VAL A 12 -11.99 45.02 22.61
C VAL A 12 -13.01 44.18 23.36
N SER A 13 -14.10 44.84 23.77
CA SER A 13 -15.29 44.22 24.31
C SER A 13 -16.03 43.46 23.21
N LEU A 14 -16.16 42.14 23.36
CA LEU A 14 -17.01 41.28 22.54
C LEU A 14 -18.43 41.27 23.14
N PRO A 15 -19.50 41.53 22.36
CA PRO A 15 -20.85 41.36 22.86
C PRO A 15 -21.23 39.88 22.88
N GLU A 16 -21.76 39.45 24.03
CA GLU A 16 -22.50 38.22 24.23
C GLU A 16 -23.70 38.18 23.26
N PHE A 17 -23.74 37.16 22.40
CA PHE A 17 -24.89 36.90 21.52
C PHE A 17 -25.43 35.50 21.82
N TRP A 18 -26.28 35.42 22.85
CA TRP A 18 -27.26 34.36 23.02
C TRP A 18 -28.63 34.89 22.60
N GLY A 19 -29.31 34.18 21.70
CA GLY A 19 -30.67 34.53 21.31
C GLY A 19 -31.16 33.79 20.09
N TRP A 20 -31.44 32.50 20.23
CA TRP A 20 -32.35 31.78 19.32
C TRP A 20 -33.75 32.37 19.44
N ALA A 21 -34.34 32.77 18.32
CA ALA A 21 -35.76 33.08 18.23
C ALA A 21 -36.37 32.38 17.01
N GLU A 22 -37.34 31.54 17.29
CA GLU A 22 -38.23 30.83 16.37
C GLU A 22 -39.11 31.80 15.57
N GLY A 23 -39.39 31.42 14.32
CA GLY A 23 -40.62 31.81 13.63
C GLY A 23 -40.63 33.19 12.98
N GLN A 24 -40.08 33.30 11.76
CA GLN A 24 -40.58 34.25 10.77
C GLN A 24 -40.57 33.66 9.36
N ASP A 25 -41.75 33.72 8.74
CA ASP A 25 -42.04 33.45 7.33
C ASP A 25 -41.20 34.35 6.41
N TRP A 26 -40.37 33.74 5.56
CA TRP A 26 -39.65 34.46 4.52
C TRP A 26 -40.45 34.48 3.22
N HIS A 27 -41.08 35.62 2.95
CA HIS A 27 -41.63 35.98 1.64
C HIS A 27 -40.50 36.07 0.59
N ILE A 28 -40.53 35.20 -0.40
CA ILE A 28 -39.65 35.24 -1.59
C ILE A 28 -40.15 36.33 -2.56
N PRO A 29 -39.41 37.41 -2.85
CA PRO A 29 -39.79 38.31 -3.93
C PRO A 29 -39.40 37.69 -5.29
N LYS A 30 -40.42 37.47 -6.12
CA LYS A 30 -40.29 37.14 -7.54
C LYS A 30 -39.81 38.38 -8.32
N ARG A 31 -38.59 38.31 -8.89
CA ARG A 31 -38.17 38.83 -10.22
C ARG A 31 -36.68 39.20 -10.21
N ILE A 32 -35.88 38.41 -10.93
CA ILE A 32 -34.55 38.81 -11.40
C ILE A 32 -34.71 39.19 -12.89
N PRO A 33 -34.23 40.36 -13.33
CA PRO A 33 -34.30 40.72 -14.75
C PRO A 33 -33.28 39.92 -15.57
N HIS A 34 -33.74 39.43 -16.72
CA HIS A 34 -32.92 38.77 -17.74
C HIS A 34 -31.81 39.70 -18.26
N VAL A 35 -30.56 39.37 -17.96
CA VAL A 35 -29.40 39.87 -18.69
C VAL A 35 -29.08 38.86 -19.79
N LYS A 36 -29.29 39.27 -21.05
CA LYS A 36 -28.81 38.56 -22.23
C LYS A 36 -27.28 38.66 -22.28
N ALA A 37 -26.58 37.65 -21.80
CA ALA A 37 -25.18 37.43 -22.14
C ALA A 37 -25.11 36.60 -23.43
N ARG A 38 -24.88 37.28 -24.56
CA ARG A 38 -24.44 36.68 -25.81
C ARG A 38 -22.93 36.82 -25.84
N ALA A 39 -22.21 35.74 -25.54
CA ALA A 39 -20.75 35.68 -25.67
C ALA A 39 -20.32 34.28 -26.14
N LEU A 40 -19.76 34.28 -27.35
CA LEU A 40 -18.68 33.41 -27.85
C LEU A 40 -18.57 32.01 -27.25
N ALA A 41 -19.21 31.05 -27.91
CA ALA A 41 -18.87 29.63 -27.80
C ALA A 41 -17.77 29.31 -28.82
N THR A 42 -16.53 29.18 -28.36
CA THR A 42 -15.47 28.33 -28.93
C THR A 42 -14.31 28.36 -27.92
N GLU A 43 -13.76 27.18 -27.56
CA GLU A 43 -12.64 26.97 -26.61
C GLU A 43 -12.89 26.89 -25.09
N THR A 44 -13.99 26.28 -24.63
CA THR A 44 -14.11 25.80 -23.22
C THR A 44 -14.62 24.36 -23.08
N ALA A 45 -14.65 23.61 -24.18
CA ALA A 45 -15.22 22.26 -24.22
C ALA A 45 -14.46 21.17 -23.43
N PRO A 46 -13.11 21.12 -23.35
CA PRO A 46 -12.44 19.99 -22.69
C PRO A 46 -12.45 20.12 -21.15
N ALA A 47 -12.20 21.31 -20.60
CA ALA A 47 -12.12 21.51 -19.14
C ALA A 47 -13.49 21.38 -18.44
N ALA A 48 -14.56 21.91 -19.04
CA ALA A 48 -15.92 21.76 -18.51
C ALA A 48 -16.41 20.30 -18.57
N ARG A 49 -15.91 19.53 -19.56
CA ARG A 49 -16.24 18.11 -19.74
C ARG A 49 -15.45 17.23 -18.77
N ALA A 50 -14.20 17.59 -18.44
CA ALA A 50 -13.41 16.93 -17.39
C ALA A 50 -14.02 17.12 -15.99
N ALA A 51 -14.42 18.35 -15.63
CA ALA A 51 -15.10 18.63 -14.36
C ALA A 51 -16.44 17.87 -14.25
N GLY A 52 -17.20 17.78 -15.35
CA GLY A 52 -18.42 16.97 -15.42
C GLY A 52 -18.14 15.46 -15.30
N LEU A 53 -17.02 14.96 -15.83
CA LEU A 53 -16.62 13.55 -15.71
C LEU A 53 -16.14 13.20 -14.30
N GLU A 54 -15.33 14.04 -13.64
CA GLU A 54 -14.91 13.83 -12.26
C GLU A 54 -16.12 13.79 -11.31
N HIS A 55 -17.10 14.67 -11.54
CA HIS A 55 -18.35 14.65 -10.77
C HIS A 55 -19.20 13.40 -11.04
N ALA A 56 -19.25 12.90 -12.29
CA ALA A 56 -19.97 11.68 -12.67
C ALA A 56 -19.25 10.38 -12.24
N ILE A 57 -17.93 10.40 -12.11
CA ILE A 57 -17.13 9.34 -11.49
C ILE A 57 -17.46 9.22 -10.01
N THR A 58 -17.57 10.36 -9.33
CA THR A 58 -17.85 10.41 -7.89
C THR A 58 -19.33 10.19 -7.55
N ALA A 59 -20.26 10.63 -8.43
CA ALA A 59 -21.71 10.55 -8.19
C ALA A 59 -22.37 9.25 -8.66
N GLY A 60 -21.65 8.35 -9.35
CA GLY A 60 -22.22 7.10 -9.87
C GLY A 60 -23.23 7.28 -11.01
N ASP A 61 -23.36 8.48 -11.59
CA ASP A 61 -24.35 8.76 -12.64
C ASP A 61 -23.97 8.13 -13.98
N SER A 62 -24.91 7.34 -14.52
CA SER A 62 -24.77 6.50 -15.71
C SER A 62 -24.79 7.34 -17.00
N ASN A 63 -23.62 7.71 -17.51
CA ASN A 63 -23.45 8.05 -18.92
C ASN A 63 -22.64 6.94 -19.60
N ASP A 64 -23.32 5.85 -19.95
CA ASP A 64 -22.73 4.55 -20.35
C ASP A 64 -21.95 4.58 -21.68
N ALA A 65 -22.28 5.50 -22.59
CA ALA A 65 -21.73 5.48 -23.96
C ALA A 65 -20.29 6.01 -24.06
N VAL A 66 -19.86 6.89 -23.14
CA VAL A 66 -18.45 7.37 -23.07
C VAL A 66 -17.62 6.51 -22.11
N ARG A 67 -18.27 5.80 -21.18
CA ARG A 67 -17.62 4.97 -20.16
C ARG A 67 -17.18 3.59 -20.65
N THR A 68 -17.65 3.13 -21.81
CA THR A 68 -17.45 1.76 -22.28
C THR A 68 -16.42 1.61 -23.39
N ASP A 69 -15.84 2.69 -23.94
CA ASP A 69 -14.76 2.59 -24.91
C ASP A 69 -13.42 2.35 -24.19
N PRO A 70 -12.82 1.14 -24.28
CA PRO A 70 -11.54 0.85 -23.64
C PRO A 70 -10.40 1.72 -24.19
N GLN A 71 -10.48 2.14 -25.46
CA GLN A 71 -9.46 2.95 -26.11
C GLN A 71 -9.42 4.38 -25.56
N TYR A 72 -10.58 4.94 -25.21
CA TYR A 72 -10.67 6.23 -24.55
C TYR A 72 -9.96 6.20 -23.19
N TRP A 73 -10.22 5.17 -22.38
CA TRP A 73 -9.57 5.04 -21.08
C TRP A 73 -8.08 4.77 -21.20
N GLU A 74 -7.64 4.00 -22.20
CA GLU A 74 -6.22 3.81 -22.47
C GLU A 74 -5.52 5.13 -22.83
N ALA A 75 -6.17 6.00 -23.61
CA ALA A 75 -5.66 7.33 -23.93
C ALA A 75 -5.64 8.27 -22.71
N VAL A 76 -6.68 8.26 -21.88
CA VAL A 76 -6.76 9.02 -20.62
C VAL A 76 -5.67 8.57 -19.66
N LEU A 77 -5.42 7.27 -19.54
CA LEU A 77 -4.39 6.72 -18.65
C LEU A 77 -2.97 7.00 -19.16
N LYS A 78 -2.78 7.09 -20.48
CA LYS A 78 -1.49 7.42 -21.09
C LYS A 78 -1.09 8.87 -20.92
N ASP A 79 -2.06 9.79 -20.97
CA ASP A 79 -1.85 11.22 -20.71
C ASP A 79 -3.04 11.84 -19.96
N PRO A 80 -3.08 11.70 -18.62
CA PRO A 80 -4.19 12.20 -17.84
C PRO A 80 -4.34 13.72 -17.91
N SER A 81 -3.21 14.42 -17.98
CA SER A 81 -3.16 15.88 -18.12
C SER A 81 -3.82 16.37 -19.40
N ALA A 82 -3.59 15.71 -20.53
CA ALA A 82 -4.24 16.05 -21.80
C ALA A 82 -5.78 15.88 -21.75
N HIS A 83 -6.26 15.08 -20.81
CA HIS A 83 -7.69 14.80 -20.61
C HIS A 83 -8.28 15.56 -19.41
N GLY A 84 -7.49 16.46 -18.80
CA GLY A 84 -7.94 17.32 -17.70
C GLY A 84 -8.04 16.62 -16.34
N PHE A 85 -7.47 15.42 -16.20
CA PHE A 85 -7.40 14.71 -14.92
C PHE A 85 -6.13 15.10 -14.16
N SER A 86 -6.24 15.23 -12.84
CA SER A 86 -5.06 15.20 -11.97
C SER A 86 -4.44 13.80 -11.98
N ALA A 87 -3.13 13.71 -11.71
CA ALA A 87 -2.45 12.41 -11.58
C ALA A 87 -3.11 11.51 -10.53
N GLU A 88 -3.60 12.10 -9.44
CA GLU A 88 -4.34 11.37 -8.40
C GLU A 88 -5.70 10.84 -8.90
N ALA A 89 -6.47 11.68 -9.62
CA ALA A 89 -7.75 11.28 -10.20
C ALA A 89 -7.59 10.18 -11.25
N ALA A 90 -6.54 10.24 -12.06
CA ALA A 90 -6.21 9.22 -13.05
C ALA A 90 -5.94 7.85 -12.41
N VAL A 91 -5.23 7.82 -11.27
CA VAL A 91 -4.96 6.59 -10.53
C VAL A 91 -6.23 6.05 -9.87
N LYS A 92 -7.06 6.90 -9.24
CA LYS A 92 -8.37 6.50 -8.69
C LYS A 92 -9.28 5.93 -9.78
N LEU A 93 -9.24 6.52 -10.95
CA LEU A 93 -9.98 6.06 -12.13
C LEU A 93 -9.46 4.69 -12.60
N ARG A 94 -8.14 4.51 -12.68
CA ARG A 94 -7.51 3.22 -13.03
C ARG A 94 -7.93 2.12 -12.05
N TYR A 95 -7.94 2.43 -10.76
CA TYR A 95 -8.36 1.54 -9.69
C TYR A 95 -9.85 1.16 -9.79
N SER A 96 -10.72 2.14 -10.02
CA SER A 96 -12.18 1.90 -10.15
C SER A 96 -12.58 1.16 -11.43
N ILE A 97 -11.80 1.29 -12.51
CA ILE A 97 -11.98 0.48 -13.73
C ILE A 97 -11.55 -0.97 -13.48
N ARG A 98 -10.44 -1.18 -12.76
CA ARG A 98 -9.90 -2.52 -12.44
C ARG A 98 -10.88 -3.39 -11.64
N THR A 99 -11.61 -2.82 -10.68
CA THR A 99 -12.53 -3.59 -9.83
C THR A 99 -13.76 -4.13 -10.57
N ARG A 100 -14.00 -3.76 -11.83
CA ARG A 100 -15.22 -4.14 -12.59
C ARG A 100 -15.04 -5.27 -13.60
N GLY A 101 -13.82 -5.78 -13.81
CA GLY A 101 -13.59 -6.95 -14.65
C GLY A 101 -12.10 -7.24 -14.70
N SER A 102 -11.63 -8.27 -14.01
CA SER A 102 -10.20 -8.50 -13.76
C SER A 102 -9.44 -9.04 -14.98
N PRO A 103 -8.61 -8.24 -15.68
CA PRO A 103 -7.32 -8.76 -16.10
C PRO A 103 -6.50 -9.05 -14.83
N GLN A 104 -5.72 -10.14 -14.87
CA GLN A 104 -4.74 -10.45 -13.83
C GLN A 104 -3.80 -9.25 -13.64
N MET A 105 -3.56 -8.85 -12.38
CA MET A 105 -2.61 -7.78 -12.07
C MET A 105 -1.22 -8.18 -12.56
N THR A 106 -0.63 -7.35 -13.43
CA THR A 106 0.72 -7.60 -13.93
C THR A 106 1.77 -7.24 -12.88
N PRO A 107 3.01 -7.79 -12.94
CA PRO A 107 4.07 -7.44 -11.99
C PRO A 107 4.41 -5.94 -11.96
N ASP A 108 4.39 -5.25 -13.11
CA ASP A 108 4.66 -3.82 -13.18
C ASP A 108 3.55 -2.99 -12.50
N GLU A 109 2.30 -3.36 -12.73
CA GLU A 109 1.17 -2.72 -12.04
C GLU A 109 1.17 -3.01 -10.53
N ALA A 110 1.59 -4.20 -10.13
CA ALA A 110 1.75 -4.57 -8.72
C ALA A 110 2.81 -3.67 -8.05
N ALA A 111 3.95 -3.45 -8.72
CA ALA A 111 4.99 -2.55 -8.22
C ALA A 111 4.49 -1.09 -8.10
N GLU A 112 3.71 -0.61 -9.07
CA GLU A 112 3.09 0.73 -9.03
C GLU A 112 2.10 0.86 -7.86
N LEU A 113 1.25 -0.16 -7.63
CA LEU A 113 0.28 -0.18 -6.54
C LEU A 113 0.97 -0.18 -5.17
N ILE A 114 2.02 -0.99 -4.99
CA ILE A 114 2.82 -1.00 -3.75
C ILE A 114 3.41 0.38 -3.50
N PHE A 115 4.05 0.97 -4.51
CA PHE A 115 4.68 2.28 -4.39
C PHE A 115 3.65 3.35 -3.97
N TRP A 116 2.45 3.33 -4.54
CA TRP A 116 1.40 4.29 -4.20
C TRP A 116 0.93 4.14 -2.75
N HIS A 117 0.61 2.93 -2.30
CA HIS A 117 0.16 2.70 -0.92
C HIS A 117 1.27 2.97 0.12
N ASP A 118 2.52 2.68 -0.24
CA ASP A 118 3.66 3.05 0.59
C ASP A 118 3.80 4.58 0.72
N ALA A 119 3.61 5.33 -0.36
CA ALA A 119 3.65 6.79 -0.33
C ALA A 119 2.42 7.41 0.37
N ALA A 120 1.22 6.87 0.13
CA ALA A 120 -0.04 7.44 0.59
C ALA A 120 -0.36 7.09 2.05
N LEU A 121 -0.06 5.86 2.48
CA LEU A 121 -0.45 5.31 3.79
C LEU A 121 0.74 4.84 4.63
N HIS A 122 1.96 4.86 4.08
CA HIS A 122 3.13 4.21 4.69
C HIS A 122 2.88 2.72 4.93
N ALA A 123 2.24 2.03 3.99
CA ALA A 123 1.82 0.64 4.14
C ALA A 123 2.98 -0.28 4.58
N ASN A 124 4.14 -0.24 3.90
CA ASN A 124 5.31 -1.03 4.27
C ASN A 124 5.77 -0.79 5.72
N HIS A 125 5.69 0.44 6.23
CA HIS A 125 6.00 0.73 7.63
C HIS A 125 5.05 -0.02 8.57
N TRP A 126 3.73 0.09 8.38
CA TRP A 126 2.74 -0.56 9.23
C TRP A 126 2.81 -2.10 9.17
N PHE A 127 3.09 -2.67 8.00
CA PHE A 127 3.30 -4.11 7.85
C PHE A 127 4.60 -4.61 8.49
N SER A 128 5.59 -3.73 8.69
CA SER A 128 6.87 -4.08 9.33
C SER A 128 6.85 -4.01 10.86
N LEU A 129 5.83 -3.39 11.46
CA LEU A 129 5.72 -3.26 12.91
C LEU A 129 5.37 -4.59 13.57
N LYS A 130 6.05 -4.89 14.68
CA LYS A 130 5.79 -6.09 15.51
C LYS A 130 4.56 -5.95 16.40
N ASP A 131 4.17 -4.71 16.66
CA ASP A 131 3.02 -4.37 17.49
C ASP A 131 2.38 -3.12 16.91
N VAL A 132 1.09 -3.19 16.61
CA VAL A 132 0.27 -2.13 16.06
C VAL A 132 -0.92 -1.96 16.98
N GLU A 133 -1.10 -0.74 17.49
CA GLU A 133 -2.20 -0.46 18.40
C GLU A 133 -3.56 -0.62 17.70
N PRO A 134 -4.63 -1.04 18.42
CA PRO A 134 -5.97 -1.20 17.87
C PRO A 134 -6.46 0.00 17.04
N GLY A 135 -6.24 1.21 17.54
CA GLY A 135 -6.61 2.46 16.86
C GLY A 135 -5.90 2.63 15.53
N GLN A 136 -4.59 2.40 15.51
CA GLN A 136 -3.77 2.51 14.30
C GLN A 136 -4.14 1.44 13.28
N ALA A 137 -4.34 0.19 13.73
CA ALA A 137 -4.76 -0.91 12.86
C ALA A 137 -6.11 -0.62 12.19
N ALA A 138 -7.11 -0.19 12.97
CA ALA A 138 -8.43 0.18 12.44
C ALA A 138 -8.34 1.34 11.43
N MET A 139 -7.50 2.35 11.71
CA MET A 139 -7.29 3.47 10.78
C MET A 139 -6.69 3.01 9.46
N VAL A 140 -5.61 2.22 9.50
CA VAL A 140 -4.95 1.69 8.29
C VAL A 140 -5.94 0.83 7.49
N MET A 141 -6.71 -0.02 8.16
CA MET A 141 -7.72 -0.87 7.52
C MET A 141 -8.85 -0.12 6.84
N CYS A 142 -9.22 1.06 7.35
CA CYS A 142 -10.20 1.93 6.71
C CYS A 142 -9.57 2.88 5.68
N GLY A 143 -8.27 2.77 5.39
CA GLY A 143 -7.58 3.62 4.41
C GLY A 143 -7.18 5.00 4.94
N PHE A 144 -7.15 5.21 6.26
CA PHE A 144 -6.67 6.42 6.89
C PHE A 144 -5.20 6.32 7.29
N HIS A 145 -4.46 7.43 7.22
CA HIS A 145 -3.06 7.48 7.61
C HIS A 145 -2.92 7.86 9.11
N PRO A 146 -2.48 6.95 10.00
CA PRO A 146 -2.48 7.19 11.46
C PRO A 146 -1.58 8.34 11.93
N ASN A 147 -0.50 8.63 11.20
CA ASN A 147 0.39 9.77 11.53
C ASN A 147 -0.13 11.14 11.04
N LYS A 148 -1.18 11.18 10.22
CA LYS A 148 -1.71 12.42 9.62
C LYS A 148 -3.10 12.77 10.15
N GLN A 149 -3.81 11.82 10.72
CA GLN A 149 -5.18 11.97 11.20
C GLN A 149 -5.30 11.33 12.58
N THR A 150 -6.27 11.77 13.37
CA THR A 150 -6.59 11.14 14.66
C THR A 150 -7.79 10.20 14.51
N PRO A 151 -7.95 9.22 15.41
CA PRO A 151 -9.11 8.33 15.41
C PRO A 151 -10.44 9.09 15.46
N GLU A 152 -10.52 10.21 16.17
CA GLU A 152 -11.74 11.02 16.29
C GLU A 152 -12.17 11.60 14.96
N ARG A 153 -11.20 12.01 14.12
CA ARG A 153 -11.48 12.48 12.77
C ARG A 153 -11.90 11.34 11.85
N ALA A 154 -11.25 10.19 11.95
CA ALA A 154 -11.62 8.99 11.19
C ALA A 154 -13.05 8.50 11.52
N ARG A 155 -13.58 8.77 12.73
CA ARG A 155 -14.99 8.49 13.09
C ARG A 155 -16.00 9.39 12.37
N GLN A 156 -15.57 10.44 11.70
CA GLN A 156 -16.45 11.39 11.02
C GLN A 156 -16.29 11.36 9.50
N ASP A 157 -15.15 10.86 9.02
CA ASP A 157 -14.83 10.82 7.60
C ASP A 157 -15.29 9.49 6.95
N THR A 158 -15.68 9.56 5.68
CA THR A 158 -16.01 8.42 4.82
C THR A 158 -14.90 8.21 3.79
N THR A 159 -14.54 6.98 3.50
CA THR A 159 -13.75 6.62 2.31
C THR A 159 -14.65 6.08 1.21
N ASP A 160 -14.09 5.79 0.05
CA ASP A 160 -14.81 5.18 -1.08
C ASP A 160 -15.34 3.77 -0.77
N ALA A 161 -14.71 3.05 0.17
CA ALA A 161 -15.10 1.67 0.49
C ALA A 161 -15.61 1.44 1.93
N THR A 162 -15.28 2.32 2.88
CA THR A 162 -15.67 2.18 4.30
C THR A 162 -16.25 3.46 4.86
N GLY A 163 -17.28 3.33 5.70
CA GLY A 163 -17.90 4.47 6.39
C GLY A 163 -17.50 4.60 7.86
N PRO A 164 -17.92 5.68 8.53
CA PRO A 164 -17.76 5.90 9.97
C PRO A 164 -18.16 4.69 10.84
N ASP A 165 -19.30 4.06 10.53
CA ASP A 165 -19.81 2.91 11.27
C ASP A 165 -18.90 1.68 11.16
N ASP A 166 -18.28 1.47 9.99
CA ASP A 166 -17.34 0.37 9.77
C ASP A 166 -16.08 0.58 10.61
N PHE A 167 -15.55 1.81 10.62
CA PHE A 167 -14.40 2.19 11.45
C PHE A 167 -14.68 2.01 12.95
N VAL A 168 -15.83 2.50 13.44
CA VAL A 168 -16.21 2.38 14.86
C VAL A 168 -16.34 0.91 15.27
N ARG A 169 -16.94 0.06 14.42
CA ARG A 169 -17.06 -1.38 14.67
C ARG A 169 -15.71 -2.08 14.72
N LEU A 170 -14.83 -1.80 13.75
CA LEU A 170 -13.46 -2.34 13.73
C LEU A 170 -12.70 -1.96 15.00
N LEU A 171 -12.69 -0.67 15.33
CA LEU A 171 -12.00 -0.14 16.50
C LEU A 171 -12.48 -0.80 17.79
N GLN A 172 -13.80 -0.86 18.00
CA GLN A 172 -14.39 -1.48 19.19
C GLN A 172 -13.97 -2.95 19.32
N ARG A 173 -14.03 -3.73 18.23
CA ARG A 173 -13.64 -5.15 18.25
C ARG A 173 -12.16 -5.35 18.52
N PHE A 174 -11.30 -4.48 17.99
CA PHE A 174 -9.87 -4.57 18.22
C PHE A 174 -9.50 -4.19 19.65
N GLU A 175 -10.13 -3.16 20.22
CA GLU A 175 -9.96 -2.79 21.62
C GLU A 175 -10.42 -3.90 22.57
N ASP A 176 -11.57 -4.52 22.31
CA ASP A 176 -12.08 -5.63 23.11
C ASP A 176 -11.11 -6.82 23.04
N LEU A 177 -10.60 -7.14 21.85
CA LEU A 177 -9.61 -8.19 21.68
C LEU A 177 -8.30 -7.89 22.43
N ALA A 178 -7.82 -6.65 22.38
CA ALA A 178 -6.60 -6.22 23.08
C ALA A 178 -6.76 -6.28 24.61
N LYS A 179 -7.95 -5.96 25.14
CA LYS A 179 -8.26 -6.09 26.57
C LYS A 179 -8.24 -7.55 27.04
N HIS A 180 -8.73 -8.47 26.21
CA HIS A 180 -8.77 -9.90 26.55
C HIS A 180 -7.44 -10.64 26.29
N LYS A 181 -6.67 -10.17 25.30
CA LYS A 181 -5.40 -10.77 24.89
C LYS A 181 -4.36 -9.66 24.74
N THR A 182 -3.58 -9.42 25.79
CA THR A 182 -2.57 -8.37 25.89
C THR A 182 -1.28 -8.66 25.10
N ALA A 183 -1.31 -9.62 24.18
CA ALA A 183 -0.16 -9.93 23.35
C ALA A 183 -0.02 -8.85 22.25
N PRO A 184 1.23 -8.43 21.93
CA PRO A 184 1.47 -7.54 20.80
C PRO A 184 0.97 -8.19 19.51
N ARG A 185 0.42 -7.37 18.60
CA ARG A 185 -0.17 -7.86 17.35
C ARG A 185 0.29 -7.05 16.15
N THR A 186 0.64 -7.77 15.11
CA THR A 186 1.00 -7.23 13.80
C THR A 186 -0.23 -6.89 12.97
N LEU A 187 -0.08 -6.04 11.95
CA LEU A 187 -1.19 -5.69 11.05
C LEU A 187 -1.82 -6.92 10.34
N PRO A 188 -1.04 -7.92 9.85
CA PRO A 188 -1.62 -9.15 9.31
C PRO A 188 -2.48 -9.94 10.30
N GLU A 189 -2.11 -9.98 11.58
CA GLU A 189 -2.90 -10.65 12.63
C GLU A 189 -4.21 -9.92 12.89
N TRP A 190 -4.20 -8.58 12.86
CA TRP A 190 -5.42 -7.79 12.91
C TRP A 190 -6.32 -8.09 11.71
N LEU A 191 -5.75 -8.23 10.51
CA LEU A 191 -6.50 -8.52 9.28
C LEU A 191 -7.15 -9.90 9.33
N ALA A 192 -6.40 -10.92 9.77
CA ALA A 192 -6.92 -12.25 9.98
C ALA A 192 -8.11 -12.26 10.97
N PHE A 193 -8.01 -11.49 12.06
CA PHE A 193 -9.11 -11.34 13.02
C PHE A 193 -10.33 -10.60 12.42
N ALA A 194 -10.11 -9.53 11.67
CA ALA A 194 -11.21 -8.82 10.99
C ALA A 194 -11.95 -9.73 10.01
N LEU A 195 -11.23 -10.58 9.27
CA LEU A 195 -11.80 -11.59 8.38
C LEU A 195 -12.59 -12.66 9.14
N GLU A 196 -12.06 -13.17 10.25
CA GLU A 196 -12.72 -14.16 11.12
C GLU A 196 -14.05 -13.63 11.67
N GLU A 197 -14.06 -12.39 12.14
CA GLU A 197 -15.24 -11.68 12.67
C GLU A 197 -16.14 -11.08 11.57
N LYS A 198 -15.80 -11.28 10.30
CA LYS A 198 -16.53 -10.74 9.12
C LYS A 198 -16.73 -9.23 9.19
N LEU A 199 -15.73 -8.52 9.68
CA LEU A 199 -15.71 -7.05 9.74
C LEU A 199 -15.37 -6.50 8.36
N ARG A 200 -16.06 -5.43 7.98
CA ARG A 200 -15.79 -4.73 6.72
C ARG A 200 -14.53 -3.86 6.88
N TYR A 201 -13.61 -3.97 5.94
CA TYR A 201 -12.43 -3.12 5.82
C TYR A 201 -12.26 -2.66 4.36
N HIS A 202 -11.31 -1.79 4.10
CA HIS A 202 -11.07 -1.25 2.77
C HIS A 202 -10.31 -2.26 1.90
N PRO A 203 -10.76 -2.53 0.66
CA PRO A 203 -10.16 -3.54 -0.23
C PRO A 203 -8.70 -3.26 -0.62
N TRP A 204 -8.16 -2.08 -0.30
CA TRP A 204 -6.80 -1.74 -0.68
C TRP A 204 -5.77 -2.66 -0.01
N LEU A 205 -6.08 -3.18 1.19
CA LEU A 205 -5.19 -4.13 1.87
C LEU A 205 -5.05 -5.43 1.06
N ASP A 206 -6.16 -5.93 0.51
CA ASP A 206 -6.14 -7.17 -0.27
C ASP A 206 -5.35 -6.97 -1.57
N ASP A 207 -5.60 -5.85 -2.26
CA ASP A 207 -4.85 -5.50 -3.46
C ASP A 207 -3.35 -5.30 -3.20
N TYR A 208 -3.00 -4.66 -2.08
CA TYR A 208 -1.63 -4.43 -1.67
C TYR A 208 -0.91 -5.75 -1.31
N LEU A 209 -1.58 -6.64 -0.58
CA LEU A 209 -1.04 -7.96 -0.26
C LEU A 209 -0.85 -8.81 -1.52
N GLU A 210 -1.81 -8.80 -2.44
CA GLU A 210 -1.69 -9.50 -3.70
C GLU A 210 -0.54 -8.95 -4.55
N ALA A 211 -0.39 -7.62 -4.61
CA ALA A 211 0.71 -6.98 -5.30
C ALA A 211 2.08 -7.38 -4.70
N ILE A 212 2.19 -7.47 -3.36
CA ILE A 212 3.41 -7.96 -2.70
C ILE A 212 3.74 -9.40 -3.12
N ARG A 213 2.73 -10.28 -3.20
CA ARG A 213 2.94 -11.68 -3.61
C ARG A 213 3.46 -11.77 -5.04
N LEU A 214 2.85 -11.02 -5.95
CA LEU A 214 3.25 -10.97 -7.36
C LEU A 214 4.68 -10.45 -7.55
N THR A 215 5.05 -9.38 -6.84
CA THR A 215 6.39 -8.77 -6.95
C THR A 215 7.50 -9.59 -6.31
N ARG A 216 7.21 -10.35 -5.26
CA ARG A 216 8.19 -11.27 -4.66
C ARG A 216 8.47 -12.50 -5.53
N GLY A 217 7.66 -12.73 -6.56
CA GLY A 217 7.71 -13.99 -7.30
C GLY A 217 7.33 -15.18 -6.42
N ASP A 218 6.60 -14.92 -5.32
CA ASP A 218 5.93 -15.96 -4.55
C ASP A 218 4.78 -16.44 -5.41
N ALA A 219 5.10 -17.27 -6.40
CA ALA A 219 4.12 -17.92 -7.26
C ALA A 219 3.06 -18.50 -6.34
N ALA A 220 1.82 -18.02 -6.48
CA ALA A 220 0.70 -18.47 -5.67
C ALA A 220 0.78 -19.99 -5.58
N PRO A 221 0.74 -20.59 -4.37
CA PRO A 221 0.81 -22.03 -4.21
C PRO A 221 -0.27 -22.61 -5.11
N THR A 222 0.17 -23.18 -6.23
CA THR A 222 -0.70 -23.68 -7.28
C THR A 222 -1.66 -24.61 -6.59
N GLU A 223 -2.96 -24.26 -6.59
CA GLU A 223 -3.98 -25.08 -5.95
C GLU A 223 -3.73 -26.53 -6.38
N PRO A 224 -3.44 -27.45 -5.45
CA PRO A 224 -3.18 -28.83 -5.82
C PRO A 224 -4.49 -29.34 -6.44
N ALA A 225 -4.45 -29.58 -7.75
CA ALA A 225 -5.55 -30.17 -8.49
C ALA A 225 -6.10 -31.37 -7.70
N ALA A 226 -7.32 -31.24 -7.20
CA ALA A 226 -8.00 -32.23 -6.42
C ALA A 226 -8.12 -33.53 -7.24
N GLY A 227 -7.41 -34.58 -6.83
CA GLY A 227 -7.56 -35.89 -7.44
C GLY A 227 -6.36 -36.83 -7.39
N VAL A 228 -5.51 -36.78 -6.37
CA VAL A 228 -4.67 -37.94 -6.01
C VAL A 228 -4.74 -38.12 -4.50
N GLU A 229 -5.26 -39.27 -4.11
CA GLU A 229 -5.30 -39.82 -2.77
C GLU A 229 -3.97 -39.57 -2.03
N ALA A 230 -4.08 -38.95 -0.86
CA ALA A 230 -2.95 -38.50 -0.06
C ALA A 230 -1.97 -39.63 0.28
N PRO A 231 -0.67 -39.51 -0.05
CA PRO A 231 0.36 -39.97 0.84
C PRO A 231 0.57 -38.93 1.94
N ALA A 232 0.91 -39.42 3.13
CA ALA A 232 1.07 -38.65 4.35
C ALA A 232 1.99 -37.43 4.20
N ALA A 233 1.72 -36.44 5.05
CA ALA A 233 2.51 -35.23 5.26
C ALA A 233 4.02 -35.46 5.11
N ASP A 234 4.59 -34.91 4.04
CA ASP A 234 6.04 -34.81 3.89
C ASP A 234 6.43 -33.36 3.54
N GLN A 235 7.36 -32.90 4.35
CA GLN A 235 8.13 -31.66 4.33
C GLN A 235 8.26 -31.03 2.93
N ALA A 236 8.06 -29.71 2.82
CA ALA A 236 8.58 -28.94 1.70
C ALA A 236 10.02 -29.41 1.43
N PRO A 237 10.36 -29.82 0.19
CA PRO A 237 11.57 -30.58 -0.07
C PRO A 237 12.74 -29.80 0.51
N ALA A 238 13.34 -30.35 1.57
CA ALA A 238 14.44 -29.73 2.26
C ALA A 238 15.44 -29.30 1.20
N GLU A 239 15.55 -27.98 0.95
CA GLU A 239 16.48 -27.44 -0.03
C GLU A 239 17.82 -28.11 0.26
N ASN A 240 18.28 -28.93 -0.70
CA ASN A 240 19.43 -29.78 -0.45
C ASN A 240 20.55 -28.88 0.06
N LYS A 241 21.14 -29.26 1.20
CA LYS A 241 22.22 -28.49 1.84
C LYS A 241 23.28 -28.05 0.82
N ALA A 242 23.51 -28.85 -0.23
CA ALA A 242 24.36 -28.49 -1.34
C ALA A 242 23.86 -27.29 -2.17
N ALA A 243 22.61 -27.29 -2.61
CA ALA A 243 22.01 -26.20 -3.38
C ALA A 243 22.03 -24.88 -2.61
N ARG A 244 21.66 -24.91 -1.32
CA ARG A 244 21.72 -23.72 -0.45
C ARG A 244 23.12 -23.12 -0.37
N GLN A 245 24.13 -23.98 -0.25
CA GLN A 245 25.54 -23.57 -0.17
C GLN A 245 26.02 -22.94 -1.46
N ASP A 246 25.66 -23.51 -2.60
CA ASP A 246 26.05 -23.00 -3.92
C ASP A 246 25.31 -21.68 -4.25
N ARG A 247 24.03 -21.56 -3.89
CA ARG A 247 23.24 -20.32 -4.01
C ARG A 247 23.90 -19.15 -3.25
N ARG A 248 24.36 -19.39 -2.02
CA ARG A 248 25.05 -18.37 -1.21
C ARG A 248 26.42 -17.99 -1.78
N LEU A 249 27.12 -18.95 -2.38
CA LEU A 249 28.39 -18.67 -3.07
C LEU A 249 28.16 -17.77 -4.29
N LEU A 250 27.14 -18.07 -5.11
CA LEU A 250 26.73 -17.25 -6.26
C LEU A 250 26.30 -15.84 -5.83
N ALA A 251 25.58 -15.69 -4.72
CA ALA A 251 25.20 -14.38 -4.19
C ALA A 251 26.42 -13.51 -3.85
N CYS A 252 27.51 -14.09 -3.35
CA CYS A 252 28.75 -13.36 -3.11
C CYS A 252 29.43 -12.92 -4.42
N GLU A 253 29.46 -13.79 -5.43
CA GLU A 253 30.00 -13.47 -6.75
C GLU A 253 29.18 -12.36 -7.43
N ALA A 254 27.85 -12.41 -7.33
CA ALA A 254 26.94 -11.38 -7.84
C ALA A 254 27.11 -10.02 -7.13
N ALA A 255 27.46 -10.03 -5.84
CA ALA A 255 27.80 -8.83 -5.08
C ALA A 255 29.21 -8.28 -5.39
N GLY A 256 29.93 -8.87 -6.35
CA GLY A 256 31.27 -8.45 -6.75
C GLY A 256 32.37 -8.82 -5.74
N LEU A 257 32.10 -9.74 -4.81
CA LEU A 257 33.11 -10.20 -3.86
C LEU A 257 34.01 -11.26 -4.51
N THR A 258 35.31 -11.02 -4.51
CA THR A 258 36.29 -11.99 -5.01
C THR A 258 36.44 -13.15 -4.02
N MET A 259 35.87 -14.31 -4.37
CA MET A 259 35.90 -15.50 -3.53
C MET A 259 37.25 -16.24 -3.65
N PRO A 260 37.89 -16.64 -2.53
CA PRO A 260 39.14 -17.38 -2.58
C PRO A 260 38.92 -18.80 -3.13
N ALA A 261 39.88 -19.31 -3.89
CA ALA A 261 39.84 -20.69 -4.39
C ALA A 261 39.99 -21.75 -3.27
N SER A 262 40.55 -21.37 -2.11
CA SER A 262 40.78 -22.26 -0.97
C SER A 262 39.73 -22.06 0.13
N PRO A 263 39.18 -23.14 0.71
CA PRO A 263 38.19 -23.05 1.80
C PRO A 263 38.80 -22.61 3.14
N VAL A 264 40.12 -22.59 3.28
CA VAL A 264 40.83 -22.29 4.54
C VAL A 264 41.26 -20.81 4.62
N GLY A 265 41.15 -20.07 3.52
CA GLY A 265 41.55 -18.66 3.46
C GLY A 265 40.63 -17.73 4.25
N ARG A 266 41.13 -16.51 4.52
CA ARG A 266 40.31 -15.40 5.00
C ARG A 266 39.27 -15.08 3.93
N LEU A 267 38.00 -15.02 4.33
CA LEU A 267 36.90 -14.60 3.45
C LEU A 267 36.95 -13.08 3.21
N PRO A 268 36.44 -12.59 2.08
CA PRO A 268 36.47 -11.17 1.75
C PRO A 268 35.71 -10.32 2.78
N ASP A 269 36.21 -9.10 2.99
CA ASP A 269 35.50 -8.11 3.79
C ASP A 269 34.24 -7.71 3.02
N GLY A 270 33.07 -7.81 3.67
CA GLY A 270 31.76 -7.55 3.04
C GLY A 270 30.76 -8.71 3.12
N ILE A 271 31.20 -9.94 3.42
CA ILE A 271 30.30 -11.10 3.57
C ILE A 271 29.19 -10.89 4.61
N GLY A 272 29.40 -10.00 5.59
CA GLY A 272 28.39 -9.68 6.60
C GLY A 272 27.16 -8.98 6.02
N ARG A 273 27.34 -8.14 4.99
CA ARG A 273 26.22 -7.46 4.31
C ARG A 273 25.40 -8.45 3.49
N VAL A 274 26.06 -9.39 2.80
CA VAL A 274 25.38 -10.45 2.04
C VAL A 274 24.63 -11.40 2.97
N ALA A 275 25.24 -11.80 4.09
CA ALA A 275 24.59 -12.62 5.10
C ALA A 275 23.33 -11.95 5.68
N GLN A 276 23.39 -10.65 5.94
CA GLN A 276 22.25 -9.87 6.42
C GLN A 276 21.14 -9.78 5.36
N ALA A 277 21.48 -9.54 4.09
CA ALA A 277 20.50 -9.51 3.00
C ALA A 277 19.79 -10.86 2.81
N GLU A 278 20.51 -11.96 3.05
CA GLU A 278 19.97 -13.33 3.02
C GLU A 278 19.22 -13.73 4.30
N GLY A 279 19.18 -12.88 5.33
CA GLY A 279 18.49 -13.16 6.60
C GLY A 279 19.18 -14.24 7.45
N VAL A 280 20.50 -14.44 7.31
CA VAL A 280 21.25 -15.51 7.97
C VAL A 280 22.36 -14.94 8.85
N THR A 281 22.65 -15.60 9.96
CA THR A 281 23.79 -15.20 10.81
C THR A 281 25.10 -15.31 10.04
N ARG A 282 26.03 -14.38 10.31
CA ARG A 282 27.35 -14.36 9.66
C ARG A 282 28.10 -15.68 9.80
N GLN A 283 27.97 -16.37 10.94
CA GLN A 283 28.63 -17.65 11.20
C GLN A 283 28.07 -18.76 10.30
N ALA A 284 26.75 -18.95 10.28
CA ALA A 284 26.12 -19.99 9.45
C ALA A 284 26.37 -19.75 7.95
N PHE A 285 26.38 -18.48 7.53
CA PHE A 285 26.72 -18.10 6.17
C PHE A 285 28.19 -18.45 5.82
N THR A 286 29.11 -18.15 6.73
CA THR A 286 30.55 -18.47 6.58
C THR A 286 30.80 -19.97 6.46
N GLU A 287 30.10 -20.79 7.25
CA GLU A 287 30.20 -22.25 7.20
C GLU A 287 29.72 -22.80 5.86
N ASP A 288 28.59 -22.29 5.35
CA ASP A 288 28.05 -22.71 4.06
C ASP A 288 28.97 -22.32 2.89
N LEU A 289 29.56 -21.12 2.90
CA LEU A 289 30.54 -20.71 1.89
C LEU A 289 31.78 -21.60 1.89
N ARG A 290 32.31 -21.93 3.06
CA ARG A 290 33.48 -22.82 3.17
C ARG A 290 33.18 -24.22 2.65
N ALA A 291 31.97 -24.73 2.93
CA ALA A 291 31.53 -26.02 2.41
C ALA A 291 31.42 -26.02 0.87
N ALA A 292 30.83 -24.97 0.28
CA ALA A 292 30.78 -24.79 -1.17
C ALA A 292 32.17 -24.74 -1.82
N LEU A 293 33.07 -23.91 -1.27
CA LEU A 293 34.45 -23.80 -1.76
C LEU A 293 35.22 -25.13 -1.66
N LYS A 294 35.03 -25.88 -0.57
CA LYS A 294 35.65 -27.20 -0.40
C LYS A 294 35.20 -28.17 -1.50
N ARG A 295 33.91 -28.18 -1.85
CA ARG A 295 33.40 -29.00 -2.95
C ARG A 295 33.94 -28.56 -4.31
N ARG A 296 33.95 -27.26 -4.60
CA ARG A 296 34.49 -26.71 -5.85
C ARG A 296 35.97 -27.08 -6.03
N ALA A 297 36.75 -27.02 -4.95
CA ALA A 297 38.14 -27.45 -4.94
C ALA A 297 38.31 -28.97 -5.17
N ALA A 298 37.44 -29.81 -4.59
CA ALA A 298 37.46 -31.25 -4.83
C ALA A 298 37.13 -31.60 -6.30
N ALA A 299 36.08 -30.99 -6.86
CA ALA A 299 35.69 -31.20 -8.25
C ALA A 299 36.77 -30.77 -9.25
N SER A 300 37.48 -29.66 -8.98
CA SER A 300 38.59 -29.20 -9.83
C SER A 300 39.78 -30.17 -9.83
N ARG A 301 40.05 -30.86 -8.71
CA ARG A 301 41.10 -31.89 -8.64
C ARG A 301 40.71 -33.14 -9.44
N GLU A 302 39.48 -33.62 -9.28
CA GLU A 302 38.97 -34.79 -10.03
C GLU A 302 38.97 -34.55 -11.55
N GLY A 303 38.57 -33.36 -11.99
CA GLY A 303 38.59 -32.99 -13.42
C GLY A 303 40.01 -32.90 -14.00
N THR A 304 41.01 -32.56 -13.19
CA THR A 304 42.41 -32.51 -13.62
C THR A 304 42.98 -33.92 -13.80
N THR A 305 42.63 -34.86 -12.91
CA THR A 305 43.09 -36.26 -12.99
C THR A 305 42.52 -36.97 -14.22
N ARG A 306 41.24 -36.75 -14.57
CA ARG A 306 40.61 -37.39 -15.75
C ARG A 306 41.14 -36.90 -17.11
N ARG A 307 41.93 -35.82 -17.16
CA ARG A 307 42.43 -35.24 -18.42
C ARG A 307 43.83 -35.75 -18.80
N ILE A 308 44.49 -36.50 -17.92
CA ILE A 308 45.87 -36.99 -18.09
C ILE A 308 45.90 -38.48 -18.51
N GLU A 309 44.76 -39.16 -18.43
CA GLU A 309 44.55 -40.52 -18.97
C GLU A 309 44.07 -40.46 -20.43
#